data_AF-D4MJA9-F1
#
_entry.id   AF-D4MJA9-F1
#
_cell.length_a   1.000
_cell.length_b   1.000
_cell.length_c   1.000
_cell.angle_alpha   90.00
_cell.angle_beta   90.00
_cell.angle_gamma   90.00
#
_symmetry.space_group_name_H-M   'P 1'
#
loop_
_entity.id
_entity.type
_entity.pdbx_description
1 polymer ?
#
loop_
_entity_poly.entity_id
_entity_poly.type
_entity_poly.pdbx_seq_one_letter_code
_entity_poly.pdbx_strand_id
1 'polypeptide(L)'
;MYLRCFFGKFTEDIMLRKLNNYFTTFEKILWIGSLVLITGSAVMFGKDGILSVIASLIGATSLLLNAKGNPIGQALGVIFSILYAIISFSFAYYGEMITYLGLTGPMALAAFISWIRNPFAKGKAEVKVNHIHRGEVLFMFILTAVVTVVFYFVLDFFNTANLIPSTVSVTTSFLAVYLTFRRNRFFAVAYAANDIVLIILWSLAALTDISYISVVVCFVIFFVNDIYGFVSWSAMRKRQAAEIQP
;
A
#
# COMPACT_ATOMS: atom_id res chain seq x y z
N MET A 1 7.74 -10.43 -42.89
CA MET A 1 6.90 -9.37 -42.27
C MET A 1 5.58 -9.90 -41.70
N TYR A 2 4.98 -10.97 -42.23
CA TYR A 2 3.71 -11.53 -41.72
C TYR A 2 3.83 -12.41 -40.45
N LEU A 3 4.95 -13.10 -40.21
CA LEU A 3 5.12 -13.95 -39.01
C LEU A 3 5.32 -13.18 -37.69
N ARG A 4 5.85 -11.94 -37.73
CA ARG A 4 6.02 -11.10 -36.53
C ARG A 4 4.68 -10.54 -36.02
N CYS A 5 3.72 -10.30 -36.89
CA CYS A 5 2.41 -9.76 -36.52
C CYS A 5 1.48 -10.83 -35.94
N PHE A 6 1.56 -12.07 -36.45
CA PHE A 6 0.78 -13.20 -35.94
C PHE A 6 1.27 -13.68 -34.56
N PHE A 7 2.58 -13.84 -34.36
CA PHE A 7 3.14 -14.17 -33.04
C PHE A 7 2.98 -13.03 -32.03
N GLY A 8 3.07 -11.77 -32.48
CA GLY A 8 2.83 -10.59 -31.65
C GLY A 8 1.41 -10.56 -31.10
N LYS A 9 0.38 -10.59 -31.97
CA LYS A 9 -1.03 -10.66 -31.54
C LYS A 9 -1.36 -11.90 -30.72
N PHE A 10 -0.80 -13.07 -31.05
CA PHE A 10 -1.06 -14.31 -30.31
C PHE A 10 -0.45 -14.30 -28.90
N THR A 11 0.75 -13.75 -28.73
CA THR A 11 1.36 -13.57 -27.40
C THR A 11 0.68 -12.46 -26.59
N GLU A 12 0.23 -11.40 -27.25
CA GLU A 12 -0.56 -10.32 -26.65
C GLU A 12 -1.92 -10.84 -26.17
N ASP A 13 -2.66 -11.60 -26.99
CA ASP A 13 -3.93 -12.22 -26.61
C ASP A 13 -3.77 -13.22 -25.45
N ILE A 14 -2.67 -13.97 -25.39
CA ILE A 14 -2.37 -14.88 -24.27
C ILE A 14 -2.03 -14.10 -22.99
N MET A 15 -1.25 -13.02 -23.10
CA MET A 15 -0.95 -12.15 -21.94
C MET A 15 -2.18 -11.41 -21.45
N LEU A 16 -2.97 -10.84 -22.35
CA LEU A 16 -4.23 -10.16 -22.06
C LEU A 16 -5.25 -11.13 -21.45
N ARG A 17 -5.37 -12.36 -21.96
CA ARG A 17 -6.19 -13.41 -21.32
C ARG A 17 -5.67 -13.82 -19.96
N LYS A 18 -4.34 -13.93 -19.76
CA LYS A 18 -3.75 -14.20 -18.44
C LYS A 18 -4.03 -13.07 -17.45
N LEU A 19 -3.89 -11.81 -17.85
CA LEU A 19 -4.23 -10.62 -17.04
C LEU A 19 -5.73 -10.56 -16.75
N ASN A 20 -6.57 -10.83 -17.75
CA ASN A 20 -8.03 -10.84 -17.60
C ASN A 20 -8.51 -11.96 -16.68
N ASN A 21 -7.81 -13.10 -16.63
CA ASN A 21 -8.15 -14.20 -15.72
C ASN A 21 -7.44 -14.11 -14.37
N TYR A 22 -6.46 -13.22 -14.21
CA TYR A 22 -5.72 -13.03 -12.96
C TYR A 22 -6.59 -12.34 -11.91
N PHE A 23 -7.33 -11.31 -12.33
CA PHE A 23 -8.26 -10.58 -11.46
C PHE A 23 -9.70 -11.07 -11.64
N THR A 24 -10.40 -11.23 -10.51
CA THR A 24 -11.84 -11.50 -10.51
C THR A 24 -12.63 -10.30 -11.01
N THR A 25 -13.88 -10.50 -11.40
CA THR A 25 -14.77 -9.39 -11.80
C THR A 25 -14.90 -8.35 -10.69
N PHE A 26 -15.01 -8.79 -9.43
CA PHE A 26 -15.04 -7.91 -8.27
C PHE A 26 -13.75 -7.10 -8.14
N GLU A 27 -12.58 -7.72 -8.25
CA GLU A 27 -11.28 -7.05 -8.18
C GLU A 27 -11.10 -6.01 -9.29
N LYS A 28 -11.60 -6.29 -10.50
CA LYS A 28 -11.58 -5.32 -11.60
C LYS A 28 -12.48 -4.12 -11.31
N ILE A 29 -13.68 -4.36 -10.79
CA ILE A 29 -14.61 -3.29 -10.40
C ILE A 29 -13.99 -2.45 -9.28
N LEU A 30 -13.41 -3.10 -8.26
CA LEU A 30 -12.72 -2.43 -7.16
C LEU A 30 -11.57 -1.56 -7.69
N TRP A 31 -10.74 -2.10 -8.57
CA TRP A 31 -9.59 -1.38 -9.12
C TRP A 31 -10.01 -0.24 -10.04
N ILE A 32 -10.83 -0.49 -11.06
CA ILE A 32 -11.28 0.54 -12.00
C ILE A 32 -12.08 1.63 -11.26
N GLY A 33 -12.95 1.23 -10.33
CA GLY A 33 -13.68 2.16 -9.47
C GLY A 33 -12.74 3.03 -8.63
N SER A 34 -11.69 2.44 -8.05
CA SER A 34 -10.65 3.18 -7.32
C SER A 34 -9.95 4.20 -8.22
N LEU A 35 -9.51 3.81 -9.43
CA LEU A 35 -8.83 4.71 -10.37
C LEU A 35 -9.73 5.86 -10.83
N VAL A 36 -11.00 5.57 -11.13
CA VAL A 36 -11.98 6.58 -11.56
C VAL A 36 -12.28 7.57 -10.45
N LEU A 37 -12.48 7.10 -9.21
CA LEU A 37 -12.79 7.99 -8.09
C LEU A 37 -11.58 8.84 -7.68
N ILE A 38 -10.36 8.26 -7.66
CA ILE A 38 -9.12 9.01 -7.41
C ILE A 38 -8.96 10.11 -8.47
N THR A 39 -9.02 9.74 -9.75
CA THR A 39 -8.83 10.69 -10.85
C THR A 39 -9.94 11.73 -10.89
N GLY A 40 -11.19 11.32 -10.71
CA GLY A 40 -12.34 12.23 -10.71
C GLY A 40 -12.30 13.23 -9.57
N SER A 41 -11.94 12.78 -8.35
CA SER A 41 -11.78 13.69 -7.21
C SER A 41 -10.61 14.65 -7.39
N ALA A 42 -9.49 14.20 -7.96
CA ALA A 42 -8.36 15.06 -8.28
C ALA A 42 -8.70 16.11 -9.35
N VAL A 43 -9.50 15.77 -10.36
CA VAL A 43 -9.97 16.75 -11.36
C VAL A 43 -10.96 17.75 -10.77
N MET A 44 -11.84 17.32 -9.87
CA MET A 44 -12.87 18.19 -9.30
C MET A 44 -12.35 19.09 -8.17
N PHE A 45 -11.47 18.57 -7.33
CA PHE A 45 -11.03 19.24 -6.10
C PHE A 45 -9.52 19.46 -6.04
N GLY A 46 -8.73 18.64 -6.73
CA GLY A 46 -7.28 18.67 -6.64
C GLY A 46 -6.70 19.98 -7.20
N LYS A 47 -5.91 20.66 -6.37
CA LYS A 47 -4.90 21.62 -6.85
C LYS A 47 -3.54 20.93 -7.08
N ASP A 48 -3.45 19.65 -6.74
CA ASP A 48 -2.23 18.88 -6.81
C ASP A 48 -1.77 18.66 -8.25
N GLY A 49 -0.44 18.69 -8.45
CA GLY A 49 0.15 18.37 -9.74
C GLY A 49 -0.15 16.93 -10.17
N ILE A 50 -0.07 16.68 -11.48
CA ILE A 50 -0.26 15.37 -12.12
C ILE A 50 0.52 14.24 -11.43
N LEU A 51 1.64 14.56 -10.78
CA LEU A 51 2.46 13.63 -10.01
C LEU A 51 1.73 13.00 -8.82
N SER A 52 0.89 13.76 -8.10
CA SER A 52 0.09 13.27 -6.97
C SER A 52 -0.94 12.24 -7.43
N VAL A 53 -1.58 12.52 -8.57
CA VAL A 53 -2.52 11.58 -9.20
C VAL A 53 -1.78 10.31 -9.62
N ILE A 54 -0.65 10.42 -10.31
CA ILE A 54 0.16 9.25 -10.71
C ILE A 54 0.55 8.41 -9.49
N ALA A 55 1.03 9.04 -8.41
CA ALA A 55 1.37 8.36 -7.17
C ALA A 55 0.16 7.62 -6.58
N SER A 56 -1.00 8.26 -6.52
CA SER A 56 -2.24 7.67 -6.00
C SER A 56 -2.72 6.46 -6.82
N LEU A 57 -2.62 6.52 -8.16
CA LEU A 57 -2.98 5.41 -9.05
C LEU A 57 -1.99 4.23 -8.92
N ILE A 58 -0.70 4.51 -8.74
CA ILE A 58 0.31 3.49 -8.43
C ILE A 58 0.01 2.84 -7.08
N GLY A 59 -0.34 3.64 -6.07
CA GLY A 59 -0.75 3.17 -4.74
C GLY A 59 -1.97 2.24 -4.79
N ALA A 60 -3.05 2.66 -5.46
CA ALA A 60 -4.24 1.83 -5.64
C ALA A 60 -3.94 0.51 -6.36
N THR A 61 -3.08 0.53 -7.37
CA THR A 61 -2.64 -0.67 -8.10
C THR A 61 -1.76 -1.57 -7.23
N SER A 62 -0.88 -0.98 -6.42
CA SER A 62 -0.06 -1.67 -5.43
C SER A 62 -0.92 -2.42 -4.43
N LEU A 63 -1.95 -1.78 -3.87
CA LEU A 63 -2.87 -2.39 -2.89
C LEU A 63 -3.59 -3.62 -3.47
N LEU A 64 -4.10 -3.53 -4.70
CA LEU A 64 -4.75 -4.66 -5.35
C LEU A 64 -3.81 -5.86 -5.55
N LEU A 65 -2.56 -5.60 -5.98
CA LEU A 65 -1.55 -6.65 -6.14
C LEU A 65 -1.12 -7.23 -4.78
N ASN A 66 -1.01 -6.39 -3.76
CA ASN A 66 -0.74 -6.81 -2.39
C ASN A 66 -1.86 -7.68 -1.84
N ALA A 67 -3.13 -7.38 -2.12
CA ALA A 67 -4.27 -8.21 -1.74
C ALA A 67 -4.20 -9.61 -2.37
N LYS A 68 -3.59 -9.75 -3.55
CA LYS A 68 -3.28 -11.04 -4.20
C LYS A 68 -1.99 -11.71 -3.71
N GLY A 69 -1.24 -11.07 -2.80
CA GLY A 69 0.04 -11.58 -2.33
C GLY A 69 1.14 -11.54 -3.40
N ASN A 70 1.01 -10.67 -4.40
CA ASN A 70 1.98 -10.56 -5.49
C ASN A 70 3.09 -9.55 -5.11
N PRO A 71 4.39 -9.95 -5.12
CA PRO A 71 5.52 -9.08 -4.81
C PRO A 71 5.59 -7.81 -5.64
N ILE A 72 5.05 -7.80 -6.87
CA ILE A 72 5.01 -6.59 -7.71
C ILE A 72 4.28 -5.45 -6.98
N GLY A 73 3.28 -5.77 -6.14
CA GLY A 73 2.63 -4.76 -5.29
C GLY A 73 3.63 -4.05 -4.37
N GLN A 74 4.56 -4.77 -3.75
CA GLN A 74 5.61 -4.16 -2.90
C GLN A 74 6.60 -3.34 -3.72
N ALA A 75 6.96 -3.78 -4.93
CA ALA A 75 7.81 -3.00 -5.84
C ALA A 75 7.14 -1.67 -6.24
N LEU A 76 5.84 -1.68 -6.53
CA LEU A 76 5.06 -0.45 -6.73
C LEU A 76 5.00 0.40 -5.46
N GLY A 77 4.99 -0.22 -4.27
CA GLY A 77 5.08 0.47 -2.99
C GLY A 77 6.40 1.24 -2.80
N VAL A 78 7.52 0.68 -3.26
CA VAL A 78 8.81 1.39 -3.29
C VAL A 78 8.73 2.61 -4.21
N ILE A 79 8.21 2.44 -5.43
CA ILE A 79 8.04 3.54 -6.39
C ILE A 79 7.14 4.62 -5.79
N PHE A 80 6.00 4.21 -5.22
CA PHE A 80 5.07 5.10 -4.53
C PHE A 80 5.77 5.90 -3.42
N SER A 81 6.60 5.26 -2.60
CA SER A 81 7.29 5.95 -1.51
C SER A 81 8.26 7.03 -1.99
N ILE A 82 8.94 6.80 -3.12
CA ILE A 82 9.85 7.78 -3.73
C ILE A 82 9.05 8.95 -4.30
N LEU A 83 7.96 8.66 -5.03
CA LEU A 83 7.08 9.70 -5.58
C LEU A 83 6.47 10.55 -4.46
N TYR A 84 6.00 9.92 -3.39
CA TYR A 84 5.41 10.63 -2.25
C TYR A 84 6.45 11.50 -1.55
N ALA A 85 7.69 11.01 -1.36
CA ALA A 85 8.77 11.82 -0.80
C ALA A 85 9.08 13.07 -1.66
N ILE A 86 9.10 12.93 -2.99
CA ILE A 86 9.29 14.07 -3.92
C ILE A 86 8.14 15.08 -3.78
N ILE A 87 6.89 14.60 -3.68
CA ILE A 87 5.72 15.44 -3.48
C ILE A 87 5.82 16.17 -2.13
N SER A 88 6.04 15.46 -1.03
CA SER A 88 6.18 16.03 0.31
C SER A 88 7.28 17.08 0.38
N PHE A 89 8.43 16.85 -0.26
CA PHE A 89 9.51 17.83 -0.35
C PHE A 89 9.07 19.12 -1.06
N SER A 90 8.31 18.99 -2.15
CA SER A 90 7.84 20.14 -2.94
C SER A 90 6.86 21.03 -2.16
N PHE A 91 6.19 20.48 -1.15
CA PHE A 91 5.29 21.20 -0.23
C PHE A 91 5.94 21.54 1.12
N ALA A 92 7.26 21.37 1.28
CA ALA A 92 8.00 21.57 2.52
C ALA A 92 7.52 20.72 3.72
N TYR A 93 6.85 19.59 3.46
CA TYR A 93 6.46 18.60 4.46
C TYR A 93 7.61 17.62 4.74
N TYR A 94 8.68 18.13 5.37
CA TYR A 94 9.92 17.38 5.56
C TYR A 94 9.77 16.17 6.51
N GLY A 95 8.89 16.26 7.52
CA GLY A 95 8.59 15.14 8.41
C GLY A 95 7.98 13.93 7.67
N GLU A 96 7.02 14.20 6.78
CA GLU A 96 6.41 13.18 5.91
C GLU A 96 7.44 12.63 4.92
N MET A 97 8.23 13.49 4.28
CA MET A 97 9.29 13.06 3.37
C MET A 97 10.27 12.09 4.05
N ILE A 98 10.75 12.41 5.25
CA ILE A 98 11.69 11.55 6.01
C ILE A 98 11.01 10.24 6.41
N THR A 99 9.74 10.26 6.77
CA THR A 99 8.98 9.04 7.05
C THR A 99 8.93 8.13 5.84
N TYR A 100 8.64 8.66 4.65
CA TYR A 100 8.59 7.84 3.44
C TYR A 100 9.96 7.32 2.99
N LEU A 101 11.02 8.12 3.08
CA LEU A 101 12.39 7.72 2.69
C LEU A 101 13.07 6.82 3.73
N GLY A 102 12.85 7.08 5.02
CA GLY A 102 13.52 6.40 6.13
C GLY A 102 12.77 5.19 6.67
N LEU A 103 11.44 5.14 6.49
CA LEU A 103 10.59 4.07 7.02
C LEU A 103 9.92 3.29 5.88
N THR A 104 9.03 3.94 5.13
CA THR A 104 8.11 3.25 4.20
C THR A 104 8.86 2.61 3.03
N GLY A 105 9.73 3.35 2.35
CA GLY A 105 10.50 2.85 1.21
C GLY A 105 11.43 1.68 1.55
N PRO A 106 12.30 1.81 2.58
CA PRO A 106 13.16 0.72 3.03
C PRO A 106 12.36 -0.52 3.44
N MET A 107 11.25 -0.35 4.15
CA MET A 107 10.41 -1.48 4.56
C MET A 107 9.65 -2.10 3.38
N ALA A 108 9.19 -1.32 2.41
CA ALA A 108 8.59 -1.83 1.17
C ALA A 108 9.62 -2.66 0.37
N LEU A 109 10.88 -2.22 0.32
CA LEU A 109 11.96 -2.98 -0.30
C LEU A 109 12.25 -4.28 0.49
N ALA A 110 12.31 -4.21 1.82
CA ALA A 110 12.48 -5.39 2.65
C ALA A 110 11.33 -6.39 2.47
N ALA A 111 10.09 -5.90 2.39
CA ALA A 111 8.90 -6.70 2.12
C ALA A 111 8.95 -7.33 0.73
N PHE A 112 9.34 -6.57 -0.31
CA PHE A 112 9.55 -7.10 -1.65
C PHE A 112 10.53 -8.27 -1.65
N ILE A 113 11.72 -8.09 -1.05
CA ILE A 113 12.76 -9.14 -0.95
C ILE A 113 12.23 -10.34 -0.16
N SER A 114 11.51 -10.10 0.93
CA SER A 114 10.88 -11.13 1.75
C SER A 114 9.88 -11.96 0.96
N TRP A 115 9.05 -11.33 0.13
CA TRP A 115 7.99 -12.00 -0.63
C TRP A 115 8.55 -12.83 -1.79
N ILE A 116 9.50 -12.30 -2.57
CA ILE A 116 10.13 -13.05 -3.68
C ILE A 116 10.91 -14.28 -3.18
N ARG A 117 11.47 -14.22 -1.97
CA ARG A 117 12.20 -15.34 -1.36
C ARG A 117 11.28 -16.41 -0.76
N ASN A 118 9.99 -16.13 -0.63
CA ASN A 118 9.02 -17.02 0.03
C ASN A 118 7.76 -17.22 -0.83
N PRO A 119 7.88 -17.71 -2.08
CA PRO A 119 6.71 -18.04 -2.90
C PRO A 119 5.94 -19.21 -2.29
N PHE A 120 4.61 -19.23 -2.45
CA PHE A 120 3.78 -20.33 -1.97
C PHE A 120 4.01 -21.63 -2.75
N ALA A 121 4.15 -21.54 -4.09
CA ALA A 121 4.45 -22.68 -4.94
C ALA A 121 5.40 -22.28 -6.09
N LYS A 122 6.17 -23.25 -6.60
CA LYS A 122 7.09 -23.01 -7.73
C LYS A 122 6.32 -22.46 -8.94
N GLY A 123 6.78 -21.33 -9.49
CA GLY A 123 6.17 -20.68 -10.66
C GLY A 123 4.91 -19.86 -10.38
N LYS A 124 4.44 -19.77 -9.12
CA LYS A 124 3.36 -18.84 -8.74
C LYS A 124 3.97 -17.56 -8.16
N ALA A 125 3.44 -16.41 -8.57
CA ALA A 125 3.83 -15.11 -8.01
C ALA A 125 3.28 -14.86 -6.61
N GLU A 126 2.40 -15.73 -6.10
CA GLU A 126 1.78 -15.56 -4.78
C GLU A 126 2.74 -15.92 -3.65
N VAL A 127 2.83 -15.03 -2.66
CA VAL A 127 3.64 -15.19 -1.45
C VAL A 127 3.01 -16.19 -0.46
N LYS A 128 3.85 -16.95 0.25
CA LYS A 128 3.43 -17.80 1.37
C LYS A 128 3.03 -16.96 2.58
N VAL A 129 1.80 -17.14 3.06
CA VAL A 129 1.31 -16.50 4.28
C VAL A 129 2.03 -17.09 5.49
N ASN A 130 2.51 -16.21 6.36
CA ASN A 130 3.28 -16.59 7.54
C ASN A 130 2.49 -16.43 8.84
N HIS A 131 2.93 -17.18 9.85
CA HIS A 131 2.48 -17.06 11.24
C HIS A 131 3.60 -16.52 12.11
N ILE A 132 3.31 -15.45 12.85
CA ILE A 132 4.24 -14.88 13.83
C ILE A 132 3.87 -15.40 15.21
N HIS A 133 4.88 -15.75 16.00
CA HIS A 133 4.70 -16.27 17.35
C HIS A 133 4.61 -15.14 18.37
N ARG A 134 4.19 -15.43 19.61
CA ARG A 134 3.94 -14.40 20.64
C ARG A 134 5.17 -13.56 20.99
N GLY A 135 6.36 -14.18 21.03
CA GLY A 135 7.61 -13.47 21.27
C GLY A 135 7.91 -12.41 20.20
N GLU A 136 7.68 -12.75 18.93
CA GLU A 136 7.81 -11.81 17.81
C GLU A 136 6.77 -10.69 17.85
N VAL A 137 5.56 -10.97 18.31
CA VAL A 137 4.53 -9.93 18.52
C VAL A 137 4.98 -8.95 19.60
N LEU A 138 5.53 -9.44 20.71
CA LEU A 138 6.07 -8.57 21.77
C LEU A 138 7.24 -7.72 21.24
N PHE A 139 8.18 -8.34 20.52
CA PHE A 139 9.29 -7.65 19.89
C PHE A 139 8.82 -6.56 18.91
N MET A 140 7.80 -6.86 18.09
CA MET A 140 7.18 -5.90 17.20
C MET A 140 6.66 -4.68 17.96
N PHE A 141 5.89 -4.86 19.04
CA PHE A 141 5.38 -3.73 19.82
C PHE A 141 6.48 -2.90 20.49
N ILE A 142 7.53 -3.54 21.01
CA ILE A 142 8.69 -2.83 21.57
C ILE A 142 9.36 -1.99 20.48
N LEU A 143 9.61 -2.59 19.30
CA LEU A 143 10.22 -1.89 18.18
C LEU A 143 9.34 -0.74 17.67
N THR A 144 8.03 -0.94 17.59
CA THR A 144 7.06 0.11 17.26
C THR A 144 7.16 1.26 18.24
N ALA A 145 7.20 0.99 19.56
CA ALA A 145 7.33 2.06 20.56
C ALA A 145 8.61 2.88 20.37
N VAL A 146 9.75 2.23 20.09
CA VAL A 146 11.02 2.92 19.80
C VAL A 146 10.90 3.79 18.55
N VAL A 147 10.39 3.23 17.45
CA VAL A 147 10.21 3.97 16.18
C VAL A 147 9.26 5.15 16.38
N THR A 148 8.13 4.97 17.06
CA THR A 148 7.18 6.04 17.37
C THR A 148 7.81 7.18 18.14
N VAL A 149 8.61 6.89 19.17
CA VAL A 149 9.30 7.92 19.95
C VAL A 149 10.33 8.66 19.10
N VAL A 150 11.13 7.95 18.31
CA VAL A 150 12.11 8.56 17.42
C VAL A 150 11.43 9.48 16.41
N PHE A 151 10.39 9.00 15.74
CA PHE A 151 9.67 9.79 14.74
C PHE A 151 8.85 10.92 15.34
N TYR A 152 8.35 10.80 16.57
CA TYR A 152 7.73 11.93 17.28
C TYR A 152 8.70 13.12 17.35
N PHE A 153 9.95 12.90 17.79
CA PHE A 153 10.95 13.96 17.85
C PHE A 153 11.38 14.46 16.47
N VAL A 154 11.43 13.60 15.46
CA VAL A 154 11.69 14.03 14.07
C VAL A 154 10.56 14.95 13.59
N LEU A 155 9.31 14.55 13.76
CA LEU A 155 8.15 15.33 13.33
C LEU A 155 8.04 16.67 14.09
N ASP A 156 8.34 16.67 15.38
CA ASP A 156 8.38 17.86 16.23
C ASP A 156 9.50 18.82 15.80
N PHE A 157 10.70 18.31 15.53
CA PHE A 157 11.82 19.11 15.02
C PHE A 157 11.47 19.84 13.70
N PHE A 158 10.70 19.20 12.82
CA PHE A 158 10.22 19.82 11.58
C PHE A 158 8.92 20.63 11.73
N ASN A 159 8.44 20.86 12.97
CA ASN A 159 7.21 21.60 13.27
C ASN A 159 5.99 21.06 12.50
N THR A 160 5.87 19.73 12.41
CA THR A 160 4.80 19.06 11.65
C THR A 160 3.43 19.43 12.23
N ALA A 161 2.53 19.92 11.37
CA ALA A 161 1.16 20.20 11.75
C ALA A 161 0.46 18.91 12.24
N ASN A 162 -0.39 19.02 13.27
CA ASN A 162 -1.10 17.87 13.85
C ASN A 162 -0.15 16.75 14.34
N LEU A 163 0.90 17.13 15.08
CA LEU A 163 1.95 16.23 15.57
C LEU A 163 1.42 14.93 16.20
N ILE A 164 0.37 15.00 17.03
CA ILE A 164 -0.21 13.81 17.68
C ILE A 164 -0.83 12.86 16.64
N PRO A 165 -1.81 13.28 15.81
CA PRO A 165 -2.31 12.46 14.70
C PRO A 165 -1.21 11.89 13.79
N SER A 166 -0.21 12.69 13.42
CA SER A 166 0.91 12.23 12.58
C SER A 166 1.75 11.16 13.26
N THR A 167 1.99 11.28 14.57
CA THR A 167 2.72 10.27 15.36
C THR A 167 1.93 8.95 15.45
N VAL A 168 0.60 9.04 15.60
CA VAL A 168 -0.27 7.85 15.55
C VAL A 168 -0.20 7.20 14.17
N SER A 169 -0.19 7.98 13.08
CA SER A 169 -0.02 7.47 11.71
C SER A 169 1.34 6.78 11.51
N VAL A 170 2.44 7.32 12.05
CA VAL A 170 3.74 6.63 12.04
C VAL A 170 3.66 5.29 12.77
N THR A 171 2.98 5.25 13.92
CA THR A 171 2.83 4.04 14.73
C THR A 171 2.08 2.93 13.97
N THR A 172 0.93 3.27 13.38
CA THR A 172 0.09 2.31 12.66
C THR A 172 0.73 1.90 11.32
N SER A 173 1.34 2.83 10.60
CA SER A 173 2.08 2.52 9.37
C SER A 173 3.29 1.64 9.62
N PHE A 174 4.04 1.84 10.72
CA PHE A 174 5.15 0.97 11.07
C PHE A 174 4.70 -0.47 11.36
N LEU A 175 3.63 -0.63 12.14
CA LEU A 175 3.02 -1.95 12.38
C LEU A 175 2.61 -2.61 11.06
N ALA A 176 2.02 -1.84 10.13
CA ALA A 176 1.60 -2.33 8.83
C ALA A 176 2.78 -2.80 7.98
N VAL A 177 3.84 -1.99 7.83
CA VAL A 177 5.00 -2.37 7.03
C VAL A 177 5.78 -3.54 7.67
N TYR A 178 5.82 -3.63 9.01
CA TYR A 178 6.42 -4.76 9.71
C TYR A 178 5.67 -6.06 9.41
N LEU A 179 4.34 -6.06 9.56
CA LEU A 179 3.51 -7.23 9.29
C LEU A 179 3.53 -7.61 7.80
N THR A 180 3.62 -6.62 6.91
CA THR A 180 3.78 -6.82 5.47
C THR A 180 5.09 -7.55 5.18
N PHE A 181 6.20 -7.08 5.75
CA PHE A 181 7.50 -7.74 5.66
C PHE A 181 7.45 -9.17 6.18
N ARG A 182 6.76 -9.38 7.31
CA ARG A 182 6.57 -10.70 7.92
C ARG A 182 5.52 -11.55 7.22
N ARG A 183 4.91 -11.09 6.12
CA ARG A 183 3.89 -11.80 5.32
C ARG A 183 2.71 -12.24 6.17
N ASN A 184 2.27 -11.38 7.09
CA ASN A 184 1.18 -11.68 8.01
C ASN A 184 -0.07 -10.88 7.61
N ARG A 185 -1.19 -11.57 7.36
CA ARG A 185 -2.48 -10.98 6.94
C ARG A 185 -2.93 -9.74 7.72
N PHE A 186 -2.54 -9.59 8.98
CA PHE A 186 -2.93 -8.45 9.81
C PHE A 186 -2.27 -7.13 9.37
N PHE A 187 -1.31 -7.15 8.44
CA PHE A 187 -0.77 -5.92 7.86
C PHE A 187 -1.87 -5.05 7.25
N ALA A 188 -2.85 -5.66 6.58
CA ALA A 188 -3.95 -4.94 5.95
C ALA A 188 -4.88 -4.28 6.99
N VAL A 189 -5.02 -4.89 8.18
CA VAL A 189 -5.75 -4.27 9.30
C VAL A 189 -4.99 -3.06 9.84
N ALA A 190 -3.66 -3.16 9.95
CA ALA A 190 -2.83 -2.06 10.39
C ALA A 190 -2.81 -0.90 9.38
N TYR A 191 -2.79 -1.18 8.07
CA TYR A 191 -2.98 -0.14 7.05
C TYR A 191 -4.37 0.48 7.10
N ALA A 192 -5.45 -0.31 7.20
CA ALA A 192 -6.79 0.23 7.34
C ALA A 192 -6.93 1.12 8.60
N ALA A 193 -6.27 0.76 9.71
CA ALA A 193 -6.22 1.61 10.89
C ALA A 193 -5.46 2.92 10.64
N ASN A 194 -4.35 2.86 9.90
CA ASN A 194 -3.62 4.06 9.47
C ASN A 194 -4.46 4.95 8.55
N ASP A 195 -5.20 4.38 7.60
CA ASP A 195 -6.05 5.14 6.69
C ASP A 195 -7.14 5.89 7.42
N ILE A 196 -7.73 5.32 8.48
CA ILE A 196 -8.69 6.05 9.33
C ILE A 196 -8.06 7.30 9.94
N VAL A 197 -6.83 7.19 10.46
CA VAL A 197 -6.09 8.33 11.04
C VAL A 197 -5.86 9.39 9.97
N LEU A 198 -5.45 8.99 8.77
CA LEU A 198 -5.20 9.89 7.65
C LEU A 198 -6.48 10.53 7.13
N ILE A 199 -7.59 9.80 7.03
CA ILE A 199 -8.90 10.36 6.68
C ILE A 199 -9.28 11.48 7.66
N ILE A 200 -9.12 11.25 8.97
CA ILE A 200 -9.42 12.27 10.00
C ILE A 200 -8.50 13.49 9.81
N LEU A 201 -7.19 13.27 9.68
CA LEU A 201 -6.19 14.34 9.54
C LEU A 201 -6.48 15.21 8.30
N TRP A 202 -6.67 14.58 7.15
CA TRP A 202 -6.92 15.29 5.89
C TRP A 202 -8.32 15.89 5.82
N SER A 203 -9.31 15.33 6.52
CA SER A 203 -10.63 15.96 6.66
C SER A 203 -10.55 17.26 7.45
N LEU A 204 -9.77 17.30 8.53
CA LEU A 204 -9.52 18.53 9.28
C LEU A 204 -8.81 19.58 8.42
N ALA A 205 -7.81 19.16 7.62
CA ALA A 205 -7.15 20.05 6.67
C ALA A 205 -8.12 20.58 5.58
N ALA A 206 -9.04 19.74 5.12
CA ALA A 206 -10.04 20.08 4.11
C ALA A 206 -11.05 21.15 4.57
N LEU A 207 -11.23 21.33 5.89
CA LEU A 207 -12.03 22.43 6.44
C LEU A 207 -11.39 23.81 6.15
N THR A 208 -10.07 23.83 5.94
CA THR A 208 -9.32 25.07 5.67
C THR A 208 -9.04 25.24 4.18
N ASP A 209 -8.69 24.17 3.46
CA ASP A 209 -8.56 24.18 2.00
C ASP A 209 -9.26 22.96 1.38
N ILE A 210 -10.33 23.22 0.64
CA ILE A 210 -11.16 22.19 -0.01
C ILE A 210 -10.36 21.28 -0.96
N SER A 211 -9.18 21.68 -1.41
CA SER A 211 -8.34 20.85 -2.28
C SER A 211 -7.89 19.53 -1.64
N TYR A 212 -7.79 19.49 -0.31
CA TYR A 212 -7.47 18.27 0.43
C TYR A 212 -8.60 17.22 0.40
N ILE A 213 -9.81 17.55 -0.08
CA ILE A 213 -10.87 16.54 -0.31
C ILE A 213 -10.39 15.43 -1.24
N SER A 214 -9.59 15.75 -2.25
CA SER A 214 -9.03 14.74 -3.17
C SER A 214 -8.17 13.70 -2.43
N VAL A 215 -7.37 14.14 -1.46
CA VAL A 215 -6.54 13.29 -0.61
C VAL A 215 -7.39 12.45 0.35
N VAL A 216 -8.44 13.04 0.93
CA VAL A 216 -9.40 12.29 1.76
C VAL A 216 -10.05 11.15 0.97
N VAL A 217 -10.52 11.43 -0.25
CA VAL A 217 -11.12 10.40 -1.13
C VAL A 217 -10.10 9.30 -1.44
N CYS A 218 -8.83 9.65 -1.68
CA CYS A 218 -7.77 8.66 -1.90
C CYS A 218 -7.63 7.71 -0.70
N PHE A 219 -7.56 8.21 0.53
CA PHE A 219 -7.43 7.36 1.72
C PHE A 219 -8.70 6.57 2.03
N VAL A 220 -9.90 7.09 1.74
CA VAL A 220 -11.14 6.29 1.81
C VAL A 220 -11.08 5.10 0.85
N ILE A 221 -10.54 5.30 -0.34
CA ILE A 221 -10.37 4.23 -1.32
C ILE A 221 -9.32 3.22 -0.86
N PHE A 222 -8.21 3.68 -0.29
CA PHE A 222 -7.17 2.80 0.27
C PHE A 222 -7.73 1.96 1.42
N PHE A 223 -8.49 2.57 2.32
CA PHE A 223 -9.17 1.89 3.41
C PHE A 223 -10.07 0.74 2.92
N VAL A 224 -10.88 0.98 1.88
CA VAL A 224 -11.72 -0.06 1.27
C VAL A 224 -10.87 -1.17 0.65
N ASN A 225 -9.78 -0.82 -0.02
CA ASN A 225 -8.85 -1.79 -0.60
C ASN A 225 -8.14 -2.63 0.48
N ASP A 226 -7.79 -2.05 1.63
CA ASP A 226 -7.14 -2.75 2.74
C ASP A 226 -8.10 -3.69 3.48
N ILE A 227 -9.38 -3.31 3.64
CA ILE A 227 -10.41 -4.25 4.10
C ILE A 227 -10.46 -5.46 3.16
N TYR A 228 -10.52 -5.22 1.85
CA TYR A 228 -10.48 -6.30 0.87
C TYR A 228 -9.18 -7.11 0.96
N GLY A 229 -8.03 -6.44 1.15
CA GLY A 229 -6.73 -7.07 1.36
C GLY A 229 -6.75 -8.07 2.52
N PHE A 230 -7.34 -7.70 3.65
CA PHE A 230 -7.49 -8.59 4.80
C PHE A 230 -8.38 -9.80 4.50
N VAL A 231 -9.50 -9.59 3.81
CA VAL A 231 -10.41 -10.67 3.39
C VAL A 231 -9.70 -11.64 2.46
N SER A 232 -9.02 -11.12 1.43
CA SER A 232 -8.26 -11.90 0.45
C SER A 232 -7.15 -12.71 1.13
N TRP A 233 -6.36 -12.09 2.00
CA TRP A 233 -5.29 -12.77 2.74
C TRP A 233 -5.81 -13.82 3.72
N SER A 234 -6.98 -13.59 4.31
CA SER A 234 -7.63 -14.58 5.18
C SER A 234 -8.10 -15.81 4.41
N ALA A 235 -8.64 -15.62 3.19
CA ALA A 235 -9.00 -16.70 2.29
C ALA A 235 -7.75 -17.43 1.77
N MET A 236 -6.72 -16.68 1.36
CA MET A 236 -5.44 -17.21 0.90
C MET A 236 -4.79 -18.10 1.95
N ARG A 237 -4.73 -17.63 3.21
CA ARG A 237 -4.21 -18.42 4.33
C ARG A 237 -4.92 -19.76 4.47
N LYS A 238 -6.27 -19.76 4.45
CA LYS A 238 -7.07 -21.00 4.59
C LYS A 238 -6.79 -21.97 3.45
N ARG A 239 -6.74 -21.48 2.21
CA ARG A 239 -6.40 -22.28 1.03
C ARG A 239 -5.00 -22.86 1.13
N GLN A 240 -4.00 -22.02 1.44
CA GLN A 240 -2.62 -22.47 1.57
C GLN A 240 -2.46 -23.54 2.68
N ALA A 241 -3.20 -23.41 3.79
CA ALA A 241 -3.19 -24.41 4.85
C ALA A 241 -3.80 -25.76 4.40
N ALA A 242 -4.89 -25.73 3.62
CA ALA A 242 -5.53 -26.93 3.09
C ALA A 242 -4.66 -27.66 2.04
N GLU A 243 -3.93 -26.92 1.21
CA GLU A 243 -3.02 -27.50 0.20
C GLU A 243 -1.72 -28.08 0.79
N ILE A 244 -1.36 -27.70 2.03
CA ILE A 244 -0.17 -28.22 2.74
C ILE A 244 -0.51 -29.48 3.56
N GLN A 245 -1.79 -29.73 3.88
CA GLN A 245 -2.21 -30.96 4.54
C GLN A 245 -2.24 -32.12 3.51
N PRO A 246 -1.55 -33.24 3.79
CA PRO A 246 -1.47 -34.39 2.87
C PRO A 246 -2.80 -35.12 2.68
#